data_AF-A0A6N3E3M6-F1
#
_entry.id   AF-A0A6N3E3M6-F1
#
_cell.length_a   1.000
_cell.length_b   1.000
_cell.length_c   1.000
_cell.angle_alpha   90.00
_cell.angle_beta   90.00
_cell.angle_gamma   90.00
#
_symmetry.space_group_name_H-M   'P 1'
#
loop_
_entity.id
_entity.type
_entity.pdbx_description
1 polymer ?
#
loop_
_entity_poly.entity_id
_entity_poly.type
_entity_poly.pdbx_seq_one_letter_code
_entity_poly.pdbx_strand_id
1 'polypeptide(L)'
;MKKQQQERSARYRFWRNVGIITVSGLIGGVIGFLTGMFGSEKPLEIQSFFSIEVLLLGSILLFLIVFMVTIALLISARKVHQKMLQIEDDDEAYHYDIQKEKLFGLATIFKGVMILPYFLVIIFYSQWVYMDRPSTGLLAFFFGTFTMLYLFLVLIVLFFLSDIFFRKTFHMLYGKPIPRNANAKEVREFMMSMMDEAEKQISYEENFEVVVKLSNYVLPISLIAIFLIGIAFHTDILLALVVVSLIYVYILVSQYKITKRYYKE
;
A
#
# COMPACT_ATOMS: atom_id res chain seq x y z
N MET A 1 -36.95 23.79 -25.20
CA MET A 1 -36.48 22.50 -25.77
C MET A 1 -36.26 21.51 -24.62
N LYS A 2 -37.01 20.40 -24.58
CA LYS A 2 -36.89 19.37 -23.52
C LYS A 2 -35.62 18.55 -23.74
N LYS A 3 -34.72 18.50 -22.75
CA LYS A 3 -33.53 17.63 -22.77
C LYS A 3 -33.99 16.16 -22.82
N GLN A 4 -33.69 15.47 -23.92
CA GLN A 4 -33.84 14.02 -24.00
C GLN A 4 -32.89 13.36 -22.99
N GLN A 5 -33.44 12.58 -22.07
CA GLN A 5 -32.67 11.68 -21.22
C GLN A 5 -32.04 10.60 -22.09
N GLN A 6 -30.71 10.64 -22.22
CA GLN A 6 -29.94 9.61 -22.87
C GLN A 6 -30.05 8.30 -22.06
N GLU A 7 -30.88 7.36 -22.52
CA GLU A 7 -31.01 6.05 -21.88
C GLU A 7 -29.67 5.31 -21.91
N ARG A 8 -29.05 5.18 -20.73
CA ARG A 8 -27.79 4.43 -20.60
C ARG A 8 -28.02 2.94 -20.88
N SER A 9 -27.14 2.36 -21.70
CA SER A 9 -27.15 0.95 -22.13
C SER A 9 -27.40 -0.03 -20.97
N ALA A 10 -28.22 -1.05 -21.20
CA ALA A 10 -28.56 -2.09 -20.22
C ALA A 10 -27.32 -2.75 -19.61
N ARG A 11 -26.23 -2.85 -20.39
CA ARG A 11 -24.94 -3.40 -19.96
C ARG A 11 -24.25 -2.53 -18.89
N TYR A 12 -24.34 -1.21 -18.99
CA TYR A 12 -23.81 -0.28 -17.99
C TYR A 12 -24.61 -0.33 -16.68
N ARG A 13 -25.95 -0.41 -16.77
CA ARG A 13 -26.83 -0.57 -15.60
C ARG A 13 -26.55 -1.90 -14.88
N PHE A 14 -26.34 -2.98 -15.63
CA PHE A 14 -25.97 -4.29 -15.09
C PHE A 14 -24.65 -4.23 -14.33
N TRP A 15 -23.56 -3.76 -14.95
CA TRP A 15 -22.25 -3.68 -14.30
C TRP A 15 -22.21 -2.71 -13.12
N ARG A 16 -22.97 -1.61 -13.18
CA ARG A 16 -23.13 -0.69 -12.04
C ARG A 16 -23.82 -1.39 -10.86
N ASN A 17 -24.89 -2.13 -11.11
CA ASN A 17 -25.62 -2.83 -10.06
C ASN A 17 -24.80 -3.99 -9.49
N VAL A 18 -24.05 -4.71 -10.31
CA VAL A 18 -23.07 -5.72 -9.83
C VAL A 18 -22.02 -5.05 -8.93
N GLY A 19 -21.45 -3.92 -9.35
CA GLY A 19 -20.50 -3.16 -8.52
C GLY A 19 -21.10 -2.68 -7.19
N ILE A 20 -22.33 -2.18 -7.20
CA ILE A 20 -23.03 -1.76 -5.98
C ILE A 20 -23.31 -2.96 -5.06
N ILE A 21 -23.76 -4.09 -5.60
CA ILE A 21 -24.04 -5.31 -4.83
C ILE A 21 -22.76 -5.87 -4.20
N THR A 22 -21.64 -5.86 -4.92
CA THR A 22 -20.35 -6.29 -4.39
C THR A 22 -19.86 -5.34 -3.28
N VAL A 23 -19.99 -4.03 -3.47
CA VAL A 23 -19.60 -3.03 -2.45
C VAL A 23 -20.52 -3.09 -1.23
N SER A 24 -21.84 -3.23 -1.41
CA SER A 24 -22.79 -3.36 -0.31
C SER A 24 -22.66 -4.71 0.41
N GLY A 25 -22.27 -5.78 -0.29
CA GLY A 25 -21.95 -7.07 0.31
C GLY A 25 -20.68 -7.01 1.16
N LEU A 26 -19.67 -6.26 0.72
CA LEU A 26 -18.45 -6.01 1.51
C LEU A 26 -18.74 -5.14 2.73
N ILE A 27 -19.47 -4.03 2.57
CA ILE A 27 -19.83 -3.14 3.69
C ILE A 27 -20.78 -3.83 4.67
N GLY A 28 -21.81 -4.50 4.17
CA GLY A 28 -22.75 -5.28 4.98
C GLY A 28 -22.08 -6.47 5.66
N GLY A 29 -21.12 -7.12 5.01
CA GLY A 29 -20.27 -8.16 5.60
C GLY A 29 -19.41 -7.63 6.75
N VAL A 30 -18.81 -6.45 6.59
CA VAL A 30 -18.02 -5.79 7.65
C VAL A 30 -18.91 -5.39 8.83
N ILE A 31 -20.08 -4.78 8.59
CA ILE A 31 -21.00 -4.35 9.65
C ILE A 31 -21.63 -5.56 10.37
N GLY A 32 -22.03 -6.60 9.63
CA GLY A 32 -22.55 -7.84 10.20
C GLY A 32 -21.51 -8.60 11.02
N PHE A 33 -20.26 -8.61 10.56
CA PHE A 33 -19.13 -9.20 11.29
C PHE A 33 -18.82 -8.43 12.58
N LEU A 34 -18.77 -7.10 12.53
CA LEU A 34 -18.57 -6.25 13.72
C LEU A 34 -19.71 -6.41 14.74
N THR A 35 -20.96 -6.41 14.28
CA THR A 35 -22.13 -6.57 15.16
C THR A 35 -22.19 -7.97 15.78
N GLY A 36 -21.74 -9.01 15.06
CA GLY A 36 -21.64 -10.38 15.57
C GLY A 36 -20.48 -10.61 16.56
N MET A 37 -19.37 -9.88 16.42
CA MET A 37 -18.26 -9.91 17.36
C MET A 37 -18.53 -9.18 18.67
N PHE A 38 -19.24 -8.04 18.59
CA PHE A 38 -19.59 -7.21 19.75
C PHE A 38 -20.97 -7.53 20.31
N GLY A 39 -21.39 -8.79 20.20
CA GLY A 39 -22.58 -9.32 20.88
C GLY A 39 -22.59 -8.86 22.33
N SER A 40 -23.69 -8.17 22.66
CA SER A 40 -24.06 -7.55 23.93
C SER A 40 -23.32 -8.10 25.16
N GLU A 41 -22.83 -7.19 26.02
CA GLU A 41 -22.63 -7.36 27.48
C GLU A 41 -21.22 -7.33 28.10
N LYS A 42 -20.13 -6.75 27.54
CA LYS A 42 -18.92 -6.46 28.37
C LYS A 42 -18.19 -5.14 28.02
N PRO A 43 -17.72 -4.36 29.02
CA PRO A 43 -16.99 -3.11 28.80
C PRO A 43 -15.60 -3.35 28.20
N LEU A 44 -15.22 -2.52 27.23
CA LEU A 44 -14.00 -2.63 26.42
C LEU A 44 -12.74 -2.29 27.23
N GLU A 45 -11.96 -3.31 27.60
CA GLU A 45 -10.62 -3.13 28.17
C GLU A 45 -9.58 -2.88 27.06
N ILE A 46 -8.69 -1.90 27.23
CA ILE A 46 -7.68 -1.48 26.24
C ILE A 46 -6.77 -2.67 25.82
N GLN A 47 -6.55 -3.63 26.72
CA GLN A 47 -5.77 -4.84 26.46
C GLN A 47 -6.40 -5.77 25.42
N SER A 48 -7.74 -5.72 25.26
CA SER A 48 -8.45 -6.52 24.24
C SER A 48 -8.19 -6.03 22.80
N PHE A 49 -7.87 -4.74 22.61
CA PHE A 49 -7.57 -4.16 21.30
C PHE A 49 -6.26 -4.66 20.70
N PHE A 50 -5.31 -5.10 21.53
CA PHE A 50 -4.02 -5.65 21.07
C PHE A 50 -4.01 -7.18 21.02
N SER A 51 -5.16 -7.83 21.08
CA SER A 51 -5.24 -9.27 20.81
C SER A 51 -4.81 -9.55 19.36
N ILE A 52 -4.08 -10.65 19.16
CA ILE A 52 -3.58 -11.07 17.83
C ILE A 52 -4.74 -11.18 16.83
N GLU A 53 -5.92 -11.58 17.30
CA GLU A 53 -7.14 -11.67 16.50
C GLU A 53 -7.59 -10.31 15.98
N VAL A 54 -7.65 -9.30 16.85
CA VAL A 54 -8.01 -7.92 16.49
C VAL A 54 -6.95 -7.30 15.59
N LEU A 55 -5.66 -7.55 15.86
CA LEU A 55 -4.56 -7.07 15.02
C LEU A 55 -4.57 -7.70 13.62
N LEU A 56 -4.86 -9.01 13.53
CA LEU A 56 -5.02 -9.72 12.27
C LEU A 56 -6.19 -9.14 11.47
N LEU A 57 -7.39 -9.06 12.07
CA LEU A 57 -8.56 -8.50 11.41
C LEU A 57 -8.37 -7.03 11.02
N GLY A 58 -7.75 -6.24 11.89
CA GLY A 58 -7.41 -4.85 11.63
C GLY A 58 -6.45 -4.70 10.46
N SER A 59 -5.43 -5.57 10.36
CA SER A 59 -4.49 -5.57 9.23
C SER A 59 -5.14 -5.98 7.91
N ILE A 60 -6.07 -6.96 7.92
CA ILE A 60 -6.87 -7.34 6.74
C ILE A 60 -7.73 -6.17 6.30
N LEU A 61 -8.45 -5.54 7.22
CA LEU A 61 -9.31 -4.39 6.91
C LEU A 61 -8.49 -3.22 6.34
N LEU A 62 -7.34 -2.92 6.95
CA LEU A 62 -6.43 -1.87 6.48
C LEU A 62 -5.92 -2.19 5.07
N PHE A 63 -5.53 -3.45 4.80
CA PHE A 63 -5.13 -3.88 3.45
C PHE A 63 -6.26 -3.63 2.44
N LEU A 64 -7.49 -4.04 2.75
CA LEU A 64 -8.63 -3.87 1.84
C LEU A 64 -8.94 -2.40 1.57
N ILE A 65 -8.89 -1.53 2.58
CA ILE A 65 -9.10 -0.08 2.43
C ILE A 65 -8.01 0.50 1.51
N VAL A 66 -6.74 0.24 1.80
CA VAL A 66 -5.61 0.76 1.00
C VAL A 66 -5.66 0.22 -0.43
N PHE A 67 -6.02 -1.04 -0.62
CA PHE A 67 -6.24 -1.64 -1.93
C PHE A 67 -7.34 -0.91 -2.71
N MET A 68 -8.51 -0.69 -2.10
CA MET A 68 -9.63 0.00 -2.75
C MET A 68 -9.26 1.44 -3.11
N VAL A 69 -8.58 2.17 -2.23
CA VAL A 69 -8.07 3.52 -2.51
C VAL A 69 -7.09 3.51 -3.68
N THR A 70 -6.15 2.56 -3.71
CA THR A 70 -5.18 2.42 -4.80
C THR A 70 -5.88 2.21 -6.15
N ILE A 71 -6.84 1.29 -6.22
CA ILE A 71 -7.61 1.03 -7.44
C ILE A 71 -8.44 2.25 -7.84
N ALA A 72 -9.08 2.93 -6.89
CA ALA A 72 -9.87 4.13 -7.14
C ALA A 72 -9.02 5.29 -7.71
N LEU A 73 -7.82 5.51 -7.17
CA LEU A 73 -6.87 6.51 -7.67
C LEU A 73 -6.40 6.15 -9.08
N LEU A 74 -6.07 4.89 -9.35
CA LEU A 74 -5.66 4.42 -10.68
C LEU A 74 -6.78 4.55 -11.72
N ILE A 75 -8.03 4.24 -11.35
CA ILE A 75 -9.20 4.46 -12.22
C ILE A 75 -9.40 5.95 -12.48
N SER A 76 -9.26 6.79 -11.46
CA SER A 76 -9.40 8.24 -11.59
C SER A 76 -8.32 8.82 -12.51
N ALA A 77 -7.06 8.41 -12.35
CA ALA A 77 -5.95 8.82 -13.22
C ALA A 77 -6.23 8.45 -14.69
N ARG A 78 -6.72 7.23 -14.96
CA ARG A 78 -7.11 6.83 -16.33
C ARG A 78 -8.27 7.64 -16.89
N LYS A 79 -9.28 7.94 -16.08
CA LYS A 79 -10.41 8.78 -16.51
C LYS A 79 -9.97 10.19 -16.86
N VAL A 80 -9.08 10.77 -16.06
CA VAL A 80 -8.51 12.09 -16.33
C VAL A 80 -7.68 12.06 -17.61
N HIS A 81 -6.81 11.05 -17.77
CA HIS A 81 -6.04 10.87 -19.01
C HIS A 81 -6.94 10.74 -20.25
N GLN A 82 -8.05 10.01 -20.17
CA GLN A 82 -9.01 9.91 -21.28
C GLN A 82 -9.71 11.23 -21.60
N LYS A 83 -9.98 12.06 -20.59
CA LYS A 83 -10.56 13.40 -20.81
C LYS A 83 -9.55 14.34 -21.45
N MET A 84 -8.30 14.32 -20.99
CA MET A 84 -7.20 15.09 -21.57
C MET A 84 -7.09 14.82 -23.07
N LEU A 85 -7.15 13.56 -23.49
CA LEU A 85 -7.08 13.18 -24.91
C LEU A 85 -8.27 13.65 -25.79
N GLN A 86 -9.36 14.12 -25.19
CA GLN A 86 -10.56 14.59 -25.90
C GLN A 86 -10.65 16.12 -25.97
N ILE A 87 -9.77 16.82 -25.27
CA ILE A 87 -9.74 18.27 -25.20
C ILE A 87 -8.81 18.77 -26.31
N GLU A 88 -9.31 19.72 -27.10
CA GLU A 88 -8.57 20.33 -28.21
C GLU A 88 -7.81 21.60 -27.77
N ASP A 89 -8.19 22.18 -26.62
CA ASP A 89 -7.52 23.32 -26.00
C ASP A 89 -6.29 22.85 -25.20
N ASP A 90 -5.11 23.25 -25.65
CA ASP A 90 -3.82 22.86 -25.06
C ASP A 90 -3.66 23.33 -23.60
N ASP A 91 -4.19 24.51 -23.24
CA ASP A 91 -4.10 25.05 -21.88
C ASP A 91 -4.98 24.24 -20.91
N GLU A 92 -6.20 23.89 -21.34
CA GLU A 92 -7.09 23.04 -20.56
C GLU A 92 -6.53 21.61 -20.45
N ALA A 93 -5.96 21.07 -21.53
CA ALA A 93 -5.33 19.75 -21.54
C ALA A 93 -4.15 19.69 -20.55
N TYR A 94 -3.33 20.74 -20.45
CA TYR A 94 -2.21 20.83 -19.52
C TYR A 94 -2.65 20.70 -18.05
N HIS A 95 -3.75 21.36 -17.66
CA HIS A 95 -4.28 21.24 -16.30
C HIS A 95 -4.72 19.81 -15.95
N TYR A 96 -5.29 19.08 -16.90
CA TYR A 96 -5.66 17.69 -16.70
C TYR A 96 -4.43 16.76 -16.67
N ASP A 97 -3.36 17.12 -17.36
CA ASP A 97 -2.09 16.38 -17.33
C ASP A 97 -1.46 16.39 -15.92
N ILE A 98 -1.38 17.58 -15.31
CA ILE A 98 -0.92 17.73 -13.92
C ILE A 98 -1.81 16.94 -12.96
N GLN A 99 -3.13 17.00 -13.13
CA GLN A 99 -4.06 16.25 -12.28
C GLN A 99 -3.90 14.73 -12.44
N LYS A 100 -3.69 14.26 -13.67
CA LYS A 100 -3.41 12.85 -13.99
C LYS A 100 -2.16 12.38 -13.27
N GLU A 101 -1.07 13.14 -13.35
CA GLU A 101 0.21 12.80 -12.71
C GLU A 101 0.10 12.82 -11.20
N LYS A 102 -0.56 13.82 -10.61
CA LYS A 102 -0.82 13.88 -9.17
C LYS A 102 -1.60 12.65 -8.67
N LEU A 103 -2.67 12.26 -9.36
CA LEU A 103 -3.46 11.08 -9.00
C LEU A 103 -2.65 9.79 -9.13
N PHE A 104 -1.82 9.69 -10.18
CA PHE A 104 -0.95 8.53 -10.38
C PHE A 104 0.19 8.47 -9.35
N GLY A 105 0.77 9.61 -8.98
CA GLY A 105 1.75 9.73 -7.91
C GLY A 105 1.17 9.29 -6.56
N LEU A 106 -0.04 9.77 -6.22
CA LEU A 106 -0.76 9.30 -5.03
C LEU A 106 -1.03 7.79 -5.08
N ALA A 107 -1.45 7.25 -6.22
CA ALA A 107 -1.64 5.81 -6.38
C ALA A 107 -0.34 5.02 -6.15
N THR A 108 0.80 5.55 -6.58
CA THR A 108 2.13 4.95 -6.37
C THR A 108 2.47 4.90 -4.87
N ILE A 109 2.19 5.99 -4.14
CA ILE A 109 2.38 6.04 -2.68
C ILE A 109 1.48 5.02 -1.99
N PHE A 110 0.18 5.02 -2.27
CA PHE A 110 -0.77 4.08 -1.65
C PHE A 110 -0.46 2.61 -1.99
N LYS A 111 0.03 2.34 -3.21
CA LYS A 111 0.55 1.02 -3.57
C LYS A 111 1.74 0.61 -2.69
N GLY A 112 2.66 1.54 -2.42
CA GLY A 112 3.76 1.32 -1.47
C GLY A 112 3.26 1.05 -0.05
N VAL A 113 2.32 1.87 0.44
CA VAL A 113 1.70 1.70 1.77
C VAL A 113 1.02 0.33 1.92
N MET A 114 0.43 -0.21 0.86
CA MET A 114 -0.24 -1.52 0.84
C MET A 114 0.68 -2.68 1.26
N ILE A 115 1.99 -2.55 1.08
CA ILE A 115 2.97 -3.57 1.45
C ILE A 115 2.97 -3.79 2.98
N LEU A 116 2.79 -2.73 3.77
CA LEU A 116 2.80 -2.80 5.22
C LEU A 116 1.70 -3.71 5.79
N PRO A 117 0.39 -3.46 5.57
CA PRO A 117 -0.65 -4.33 6.08
C PRO A 117 -0.56 -5.74 5.50
N TYR A 118 -0.08 -5.90 4.26
CA TYR A 118 0.16 -7.22 3.68
C TYR A 118 1.13 -8.05 4.54
N PHE A 119 2.26 -7.48 4.95
CA PHE A 119 3.20 -8.16 5.85
C PHE A 119 2.64 -8.33 7.27
N LEU A 120 1.89 -7.36 7.80
CA LEU A 120 1.25 -7.49 9.11
C LEU A 120 0.29 -8.68 9.17
N VAL A 121 -0.51 -8.90 8.11
CA VAL A 121 -1.38 -10.08 8.03
C VAL A 121 -0.54 -11.36 8.13
N ILE A 122 0.56 -11.46 7.40
CA ILE A 122 1.44 -12.63 7.40
C ILE A 122 2.04 -12.88 8.80
N ILE A 123 2.51 -11.81 9.46
CA ILE A 123 3.14 -11.88 10.78
C ILE A 123 2.13 -12.28 11.85
N PHE A 124 1.00 -11.59 11.96
CA PHE A 124 0.00 -11.91 12.98
C PHE A 124 -0.63 -13.28 12.74
N TYR A 125 -0.78 -13.68 11.48
CA TYR A 125 -1.24 -15.02 11.14
C TYR A 125 -0.23 -16.10 11.59
N SER A 126 1.05 -15.95 11.30
CA SER A 126 2.05 -16.95 11.68
C SER A 126 2.15 -17.09 13.21
N GLN A 127 2.03 -15.99 13.94
CA GLN A 127 1.93 -16.00 15.39
C GLN A 127 0.67 -16.70 15.89
N TRP A 128 -0.48 -16.43 15.28
CA TRP A 128 -1.74 -17.08 15.61
C TRP A 128 -1.70 -18.60 15.37
N VAL A 129 -1.07 -19.07 14.28
CA VAL A 129 -0.90 -20.50 13.97
C VAL A 129 0.06 -21.19 14.94
N TYR A 130 1.14 -20.52 15.35
CA TYR A 130 2.15 -21.10 16.25
C TYR A 130 1.70 -21.11 17.72
N MET A 131 0.87 -20.15 18.12
CA MET A 131 0.25 -20.10 19.45
C MET A 131 -0.94 -21.05 19.50
N ASP A 132 -0.64 -22.34 19.60
CA ASP A 132 -1.58 -23.46 19.73
C ASP A 132 -2.76 -23.09 20.66
N ARG A 133 -3.90 -22.67 20.06
CA ARG A 133 -5.13 -22.39 20.79
C ARG A 133 -6.26 -23.27 20.25
N PRO A 134 -6.99 -23.95 21.16
CA PRO A 134 -8.03 -24.91 20.81
C PRO A 134 -9.22 -24.16 20.22
N SER A 135 -9.64 -24.56 19.02
CA SER A 135 -11.03 -24.84 18.56
C SER A 135 -12.25 -24.12 19.17
N THR A 136 -12.11 -22.97 19.82
CA THR A 136 -13.17 -22.28 20.56
C THR A 136 -12.94 -20.77 20.55
N GLY A 137 -13.35 -20.14 19.44
CA GLY A 137 -13.33 -18.69 19.25
C GLY A 137 -14.01 -18.32 17.93
N LEU A 138 -14.44 -17.07 17.77
CA LEU A 138 -15.09 -16.57 16.56
C LEU A 138 -14.21 -16.74 15.32
N LEU A 139 -12.89 -16.65 15.46
CA LEU A 139 -11.95 -16.99 14.40
C LEU A 139 -11.98 -18.47 14.01
N ALA A 140 -12.09 -19.44 14.93
CA ALA A 140 -12.18 -20.86 14.56
C ALA A 140 -13.45 -21.18 13.75
N PHE A 141 -14.52 -20.39 13.94
CA PHE A 141 -15.78 -20.49 13.19
C PHE A 141 -15.69 -19.87 11.78
N PHE A 142 -15.10 -18.67 11.65
CA PHE A 142 -14.91 -18.01 10.34
C PHE A 142 -13.72 -18.56 9.55
N PHE A 143 -12.72 -19.08 10.24
CA PHE A 143 -11.40 -19.43 9.73
C PHE A 143 -10.96 -20.84 10.14
N GLY A 144 -11.81 -21.83 9.85
CA GLY A 144 -11.41 -23.24 9.90
C GLY A 144 -10.18 -23.51 9.02
N THR A 145 -9.60 -24.71 9.16
CA THR A 145 -8.32 -25.12 8.53
C THR A 145 -8.20 -24.80 7.03
N PHE A 146 -9.29 -24.82 6.27
CA PHE A 146 -9.29 -24.51 4.84
C PHE A 146 -9.53 -23.03 4.52
N THR A 147 -10.40 -22.33 5.24
CA THR A 147 -10.81 -20.94 4.94
C THR A 147 -9.64 -19.95 5.04
N MET A 148 -8.63 -20.24 5.88
CA MET A 148 -7.42 -19.42 6.02
C MET A 148 -6.50 -19.45 4.80
N LEU A 149 -6.32 -20.64 4.19
CA LEU A 149 -5.53 -20.77 2.96
C LEU A 149 -6.19 -19.98 1.82
N TYR A 150 -7.52 -19.99 1.76
CA TYR A 150 -8.26 -19.16 0.80
C TYR A 150 -8.06 -17.66 1.06
N LEU A 151 -8.06 -17.19 2.31
CA LEU A 151 -7.80 -15.78 2.61
C LEU A 151 -6.40 -15.36 2.15
N PHE A 152 -5.37 -16.17 2.42
CA PHE A 152 -4.01 -15.87 1.97
C PHE A 152 -3.90 -15.84 0.44
N LEU A 153 -4.54 -16.81 -0.23
CA LEU A 153 -4.60 -16.86 -1.69
C LEU A 153 -5.32 -15.63 -2.26
N VAL A 154 -6.44 -15.22 -1.66
CA VAL A 154 -7.17 -14.00 -2.06
C VAL A 154 -6.30 -12.76 -1.90
N LEU A 155 -5.58 -12.61 -0.78
CA LEU A 155 -4.68 -11.46 -0.56
C LEU A 155 -3.54 -11.42 -1.59
N ILE A 156 -2.93 -12.57 -1.89
CA ILE A 156 -1.94 -12.70 -2.96
C ILE A 156 -2.54 -12.25 -4.29
N VAL A 157 -3.71 -12.78 -4.67
CA VAL A 157 -4.38 -12.44 -5.92
C VAL A 157 -4.68 -10.94 -5.99
N LEU A 158 -5.18 -10.34 -4.91
CA LEU A 158 -5.46 -8.89 -4.84
C LEU A 158 -4.18 -8.05 -4.97
N PHE A 159 -3.10 -8.45 -4.31
CA PHE A 159 -1.81 -7.77 -4.42
C PHE A 159 -1.28 -7.80 -5.86
N PHE A 160 -1.31 -8.98 -6.52
CA PHE A 160 -0.92 -9.11 -7.93
C PHE A 160 -1.86 -8.35 -8.86
N LEU A 161 -3.17 -8.36 -8.59
CA LEU A 161 -4.15 -7.61 -9.37
C LEU A 161 -3.88 -6.10 -9.31
N SER A 162 -3.52 -5.59 -8.13
CA SER A 162 -3.07 -4.20 -7.95
C SER A 162 -1.84 -3.90 -8.81
N ASP A 163 -0.82 -4.77 -8.81
CA ASP A 163 0.40 -4.56 -9.61
C ASP A 163 0.14 -4.59 -11.11
N ILE A 164 -0.67 -5.55 -11.59
CA ILE A 164 -1.09 -5.64 -12.99
C ILE A 164 -1.85 -4.37 -13.39
N PHE A 165 -2.79 -3.92 -12.56
CA PHE A 165 -3.56 -2.72 -12.83
C PHE A 165 -2.68 -1.47 -12.83
N PHE A 166 -1.75 -1.36 -11.90
CA PHE A 166 -0.75 -0.29 -11.82
C PHE A 166 0.09 -0.24 -13.10
N ARG A 167 0.71 -1.35 -13.52
CA ARG A 167 1.54 -1.41 -14.74
C ARG A 167 0.74 -1.08 -16.00
N LYS A 168 -0.50 -1.57 -16.10
CA LYS A 168 -1.39 -1.24 -17.22
C LYS A 168 -1.75 0.24 -17.24
N THR A 169 -1.94 0.87 -16.07
CA THR A 169 -2.16 2.32 -15.97
C THR A 169 -0.92 3.08 -16.40
N PHE A 170 0.26 2.69 -15.90
CA PHE A 170 1.52 3.32 -16.27
C PHE A 170 1.73 3.29 -17.78
N HIS A 171 1.56 2.13 -18.42
CA HIS A 171 1.74 2.00 -19.86
C HIS A 171 0.78 2.90 -20.66
N MET A 172 -0.45 3.07 -20.17
CA MET A 172 -1.43 3.97 -20.79
C MET A 172 -1.01 5.44 -20.65
N LEU A 173 -0.57 5.85 -19.45
CA LEU A 173 -0.22 7.25 -19.15
C LEU A 173 1.06 7.71 -19.85
N TYR A 174 2.04 6.83 -19.97
CA TYR A 174 3.41 7.15 -20.39
C TYR A 174 3.81 6.54 -21.74
N GLY A 175 2.91 5.78 -22.39
CA GLY A 175 3.15 5.13 -23.68
C GLY A 175 4.18 3.99 -23.67
N LYS A 176 4.89 3.77 -22.57
CA LYS A 176 5.95 2.75 -22.43
C LYS A 176 5.66 1.82 -21.25
N PRO A 177 5.88 0.49 -21.39
CA PRO A 177 5.73 -0.42 -20.27
C PRO A 177 6.88 -0.26 -19.26
N ILE A 178 6.59 -0.46 -17.98
CA ILE A 178 7.64 -0.54 -16.95
C ILE A 178 8.55 -1.73 -17.26
N PRO A 179 9.88 -1.55 -17.35
CA PRO A 179 10.80 -2.63 -17.67
C PRO A 179 10.69 -3.74 -16.63
N ARG A 180 10.71 -4.99 -17.10
CA ARG A 180 10.68 -6.19 -16.24
C ARG A 180 12.11 -6.64 -16.00
N ASN A 181 12.39 -7.10 -14.77
CA ASN A 181 13.70 -7.63 -14.36
C ASN A 181 14.87 -6.65 -14.56
N ALA A 182 14.60 -5.34 -14.55
CA ALA A 182 15.61 -4.31 -14.66
C ALA A 182 16.33 -4.09 -13.31
N ASN A 183 17.61 -3.76 -13.37
CA ASN A 183 18.37 -3.39 -12.18
C ASN A 183 17.93 -2.00 -11.66
N ALA A 184 18.18 -1.70 -10.39
CA ALA A 184 17.84 -0.41 -9.77
C ALA A 184 18.35 0.79 -10.58
N LYS A 185 19.54 0.69 -11.19
CA LYS A 185 20.10 1.73 -12.06
C LYS A 185 19.24 1.95 -13.31
N GLU A 186 18.84 0.87 -13.98
CA GLU A 186 18.02 0.92 -15.19
C GLU A 186 16.60 1.40 -14.89
N VAL A 187 16.01 0.95 -13.77
CA VAL A 187 14.70 1.44 -13.30
C VAL A 187 14.78 2.94 -13.01
N ARG A 188 15.86 3.41 -12.36
CA ARG A 188 16.08 4.83 -12.12
C ARG A 188 16.19 5.61 -13.42
N GLU A 189 17.03 5.17 -14.36
CA GLU A 189 17.19 5.85 -15.66
C GLU A 189 15.88 5.89 -16.44
N PHE A 190 15.13 4.80 -16.43
CA PHE A 190 13.82 4.74 -17.07
C PHE A 190 12.81 5.69 -16.40
N MET A 191 12.66 5.67 -15.07
CA MET A 191 11.75 6.57 -14.36
C MET A 191 12.13 8.04 -14.58
N MET A 192 13.42 8.37 -14.48
CA MET A 192 13.93 9.72 -14.72
C MET A 192 13.69 10.17 -16.17
N SER A 193 13.69 9.26 -17.15
CA SER A 193 13.38 9.60 -18.55
C SER A 193 11.92 10.00 -18.78
N MET A 194 11.03 9.72 -17.81
CA MET A 194 9.62 10.09 -17.87
C MET A 194 9.29 11.40 -17.14
N MET A 195 10.28 11.98 -16.45
CA MET A 195 10.13 13.20 -15.65
C MET A 195 10.74 14.38 -16.41
N ASP A 196 10.18 15.56 -16.21
CA ASP A 196 10.81 16.80 -16.67
C ASP A 196 12.03 17.17 -15.81
N GLU A 197 12.77 18.21 -16.21
CA GLU A 197 14.01 18.58 -15.51
C GLU A 197 13.76 19.15 -14.11
N ALA A 198 12.66 19.86 -13.90
CA ALA A 198 12.31 20.41 -12.59
C ALA A 198 11.90 19.30 -11.63
N GLU A 199 11.09 18.34 -12.09
CA GLU A 199 10.71 17.16 -11.33
C GLU A 199 11.92 16.30 -10.94
N LYS A 200 12.88 16.11 -11.86
CA LYS A 200 14.13 15.41 -11.53
C LYS A 200 14.89 16.12 -10.43
N GLN A 201 15.05 17.44 -10.54
CA GLN A 201 15.78 18.23 -9.55
C GLN A 201 15.13 18.10 -8.17
N ILE A 202 13.81 18.29 -8.08
CA ILE A 202 13.03 18.12 -6.85
C ILE A 202 13.21 16.68 -6.31
N SER A 203 13.12 15.68 -7.19
CA SER A 203 13.28 14.28 -6.79
C SER A 203 14.67 14.00 -6.22
N TYR A 204 15.73 14.55 -6.80
CA TYR A 204 17.08 14.38 -6.28
C TYR A 204 17.26 15.08 -4.93
N GLU A 205 16.75 16.30 -4.77
CA GLU A 205 16.82 17.06 -3.53
C GLU A 205 16.07 16.37 -2.39
N GLU A 206 14.80 16.03 -2.61
CA GLU A 206 13.95 15.37 -1.62
C GLU A 206 14.47 13.98 -1.25
N ASN A 207 14.89 13.17 -2.23
CA ASN A 207 15.46 11.86 -1.94
C ASN A 207 16.79 11.95 -1.18
N PHE A 208 17.62 12.95 -1.48
CA PHE A 208 18.85 13.19 -0.74
C PHE A 208 18.54 13.58 0.72
N GLU A 209 17.60 14.50 0.93
CA GLU A 209 17.17 14.92 2.27
C GLU A 209 16.60 13.74 3.06
N VAL A 210 15.77 12.89 2.44
CA VAL A 210 15.24 11.67 3.07
C VAL A 210 16.37 10.73 3.50
N VAL A 211 17.37 10.49 2.65
CA VAL A 211 18.49 9.61 2.99
C VAL A 211 19.31 10.18 4.16
N VAL A 212 19.55 11.49 4.17
CA VAL A 212 20.27 12.18 5.26
C VAL A 212 19.46 12.11 6.56
N LYS A 213 18.16 12.40 6.52
CA LYS A 213 17.27 12.33 7.69
C LYS A 213 17.15 10.92 8.23
N LEU A 214 17.03 9.93 7.34
CA LEU A 214 16.93 8.52 7.70
C LEU A 214 18.19 8.07 8.44
N SER A 215 19.37 8.41 7.91
CA SER A 215 20.66 8.04 8.49
C SER A 215 20.92 8.74 9.82
N ASN A 216 20.75 10.07 9.89
CA ASN A 216 21.22 10.84 11.04
C ASN A 216 20.21 10.97 12.17
N TYR A 217 18.91 10.81 11.89
CA TYR A 217 17.86 10.99 12.90
C TYR A 217 17.01 9.73 13.08
N VAL A 218 16.38 9.23 12.02
CA VAL A 218 15.37 8.16 12.14
C VAL A 218 15.98 6.86 12.65
N LEU A 219 17.11 6.41 12.11
CA LEU A 219 17.75 5.15 12.53
C LEU A 219 18.35 5.21 13.94
N PRO A 220 19.09 6.27 14.34
CA PRO A 220 19.55 6.39 15.72
C PRO A 220 18.40 6.45 16.73
N ILE A 221 17.34 7.21 16.44
CA ILE A 221 16.16 7.29 17.31
C ILE A 221 15.44 5.94 17.38
N SER A 222 15.32 5.22 16.27
CA SER A 222 14.65 3.91 16.26
C SER A 222 15.43 2.86 17.04
N LEU A 223 16.77 2.86 16.99
CA LEU A 223 17.61 2.00 17.83
C LEU A 223 17.37 2.26 19.32
N ILE A 224 17.36 3.54 19.74
CA ILE A 224 17.06 3.92 21.13
C ILE A 224 15.65 3.49 21.51
N ALA A 225 14.65 3.76 20.66
CA ALA A 225 13.27 3.41 20.92
C ALA A 225 13.07 1.89 21.08
N ILE A 226 13.63 1.09 20.18
CA ILE A 226 13.58 -0.37 20.26
C ILE A 226 14.24 -0.84 21.55
N PHE A 227 15.44 -0.33 21.88
CA PHE A 227 16.15 -0.66 23.11
C PHE A 227 15.33 -0.37 24.37
N LEU A 228 14.72 0.82 24.45
CA LEU A 228 13.87 1.22 25.59
C LEU A 228 12.63 0.32 25.72
N ILE A 229 11.98 -0.03 24.60
CA ILE A 229 10.86 -0.98 24.59
C ILE A 229 11.31 -2.35 25.09
N GLY A 230 12.46 -2.85 24.64
CA GLY A 230 12.98 -4.14 25.10
C GLY A 230 13.24 -4.20 26.60
N ILE A 231 13.77 -3.12 27.19
CA ILE A 231 13.94 -3.01 28.64
C ILE A 231 12.58 -2.96 29.35
N ALA A 232 11.69 -2.09 28.90
CA ALA A 232 10.40 -1.85 29.57
C ALA A 232 9.49 -3.09 29.57
N PHE A 233 9.53 -3.89 28.50
CA PHE A 233 8.66 -5.05 28.32
C PHE A 233 9.40 -6.40 28.44
N HIS A 234 10.66 -6.39 28.88
CA HIS A 234 11.51 -7.59 29.00
C HIS A 234 11.48 -8.50 27.75
N THR A 235 11.42 -7.88 26.57
CA THR A 235 11.19 -8.59 25.30
C THR A 235 12.52 -8.88 24.61
N ASP A 236 12.64 -10.05 23.98
CA ASP A 236 13.81 -10.35 23.14
C ASP A 236 13.76 -9.53 21.84
N ILE A 237 14.50 -8.43 21.84
CA ILE A 237 14.59 -7.46 20.74
C ILE A 237 15.94 -7.52 20.01
N LEU A 238 16.82 -8.48 20.36
CA LEU A 238 18.18 -8.53 19.83
C LEU A 238 18.17 -8.60 18.30
N LEU A 239 17.28 -9.40 17.72
CA LEU A 239 17.12 -9.50 16.27
C LEU A 239 16.74 -8.15 15.65
N ALA A 240 15.80 -7.42 16.24
CA ALA A 240 15.38 -6.11 15.73
C ALA A 240 16.52 -5.09 15.79
N LEU A 241 17.27 -5.06 16.90
CA LEU A 241 18.45 -4.20 17.03
C LEU A 241 19.53 -4.53 15.99
N VAL A 242 19.82 -5.81 15.76
CA VAL A 242 20.78 -6.25 14.74
C VAL A 242 20.34 -5.81 13.35
N VAL A 243 19.07 -6.05 12.98
CA VAL A 243 18.54 -5.67 11.66
C VAL A 243 18.64 -4.17 11.43
N VAL A 244 18.18 -3.35 12.37
CA VAL A 244 18.25 -1.89 12.25
C VAL A 244 19.70 -1.40 12.21
N SER A 245 20.59 -2.01 12.99
CA SER A 245 22.03 -1.67 12.97
C SER A 245 22.70 -2.02 11.64
N LEU A 246 22.38 -3.17 11.04
CA LEU A 246 22.90 -3.56 9.72
C LEU A 246 22.44 -2.59 8.63
N ILE A 247 21.17 -2.15 8.66
CA ILE A 247 20.66 -1.13 7.74
C ILE A 247 21.43 0.18 7.92
N TYR A 248 21.68 0.58 9.16
CA TYR A 248 22.43 1.79 9.46
C TYR A 248 23.87 1.74 8.93
N VAL A 249 24.60 0.64 9.19
CA VAL A 249 25.95 0.42 8.66
C VAL A 249 25.95 0.41 7.13
N TYR A 250 24.97 -0.24 6.49
CA TYR A 250 24.84 -0.24 5.03
C TYR A 250 24.74 1.17 4.46
N ILE A 251 23.95 2.05 5.08
CA ILE A 251 23.80 3.45 4.65
C ILE A 251 25.11 4.21 4.81
N LEU A 252 25.81 4.06 5.95
CA LEU A 252 27.11 4.70 6.17
C LEU A 252 28.16 4.24 5.16
N VAL A 253 28.20 2.93 4.85
CA VAL A 253 29.07 2.39 3.80
C VAL A 253 28.71 2.97 2.43
N SER A 254 27.43 3.15 2.14
CA SER A 254 26.97 3.78 0.89
C SER A 254 27.44 5.25 0.81
N GLN A 255 27.30 6.01 1.89
CA GLN A 255 27.78 7.40 1.97
C GLN A 255 29.31 7.46 1.82
N TYR A 256 30.04 6.58 2.48
CA TYR A 256 31.50 6.48 2.33
C TYR A 256 31.91 6.16 0.89
N LYS A 257 31.18 5.28 0.18
CA LYS A 257 31.42 5.01 -1.25
C LYS A 257 31.24 6.25 -2.12
N ILE A 258 30.29 7.13 -1.79
CA ILE A 258 30.09 8.41 -2.49
C ILE A 258 31.29 9.32 -2.23
N THR A 259 31.65 9.56 -0.97
CA THR A 259 32.80 10.38 -0.57
C THR A 259 34.09 9.88 -1.24
N LYS A 260 34.37 8.57 -1.16
CA LYS A 260 35.55 7.96 -1.80
C LYS A 260 35.56 8.12 -3.32
N ARG A 261 34.40 8.07 -3.99
CA ARG A 261 34.32 8.26 -5.44
C ARG A 261 34.54 9.72 -5.84
N TYR A 262 34.11 10.66 -5.00
CA TYR A 262 34.25 12.09 -5.27
C TYR A 262 35.67 12.61 -5.01
N TYR A 263 36.25 12.26 -3.86
CA TYR A 263 37.61 12.68 -3.46
C TYR A 263 38.69 11.72 -3.95
N LYS A 264 38.49 11.13 -5.13
CA LYS A 264 39.44 10.20 -5.72
C LYS A 264 40.55 11.01 -6.41
N GLU A 265 41.65 11.24 -5.70
CA GLU A 265 42.96 11.42 -6.35
C GLU A 265 43.39 10.11 -7.03
#